data_AF-A0A846QE52-F1
#
_entry.id   AF-A0A846QE52-F1
#
_cell.length_a   1.000
_cell.length_b   1.000
_cell.length_c   1.000
_cell.angle_alpha   90.00
_cell.angle_beta   90.00
_cell.angle_gamma   90.00
#
_symmetry.space_group_name_H-M   'P 1'
#
loop_
_entity.id
_entity.type
_entity.pdbx_description
1 polymer ?
#
loop_
_entity_poly.entity_id
_entity_poly.type
_entity_poly.pdbx_seq_one_letter_code
_entity_poly.pdbx_strand_id
1 'polypeptide(L)'
;MLLFHPVSMVVVNLLSLYVLHLGARRFRMAHFGQPVRFAWRRHVTLGLVVLCGWGLGMAGAMAITWHFWERVGATGWHFVNAAGFMAPLLFVGLASGVYMDRRRGRRVLLPVLHGLCNVVLVTLAMGQVFTGWHALVEFVF
;
A
#
# COMPACT_ATOMS: atom_id res chain seq x y z
N MET A 1 -14.35 -17.19 3.54
CA MET A 1 -13.62 -16.55 2.42
C MET A 1 -13.76 -15.02 2.42
N LEU A 2 -14.97 -14.48 2.50
CA LEU A 2 -15.23 -13.03 2.44
C LEU A 2 -14.55 -12.21 3.56
N LEU A 3 -14.38 -12.77 4.78
CA LEU A 3 -13.67 -12.11 5.88
C LEU A 3 -12.13 -12.23 5.83
N PHE A 4 -11.59 -13.09 4.96
CA PHE A 4 -10.14 -13.25 4.84
C PHE A 4 -9.48 -11.97 4.26
N HIS A 5 -10.12 -11.39 3.24
CA HIS A 5 -9.66 -10.15 2.63
C HIS A 5 -9.55 -8.99 3.67
N PRO A 6 -10.61 -8.58 4.38
CA PRO A 6 -10.53 -7.44 5.31
C PRO A 6 -9.55 -7.69 6.45
N VAL A 7 -9.50 -8.89 7.04
CA VAL A 7 -8.56 -9.21 8.14
C VAL A 7 -7.10 -9.09 7.66
N SER A 8 -6.78 -9.68 6.50
CA SER A 8 -5.43 -9.58 5.94
C SER A 8 -5.07 -8.13 5.57
N MET A 9 -6.01 -7.35 5.02
CA MET A 9 -5.76 -5.95 4.68
C MET A 9 -5.53 -5.07 5.92
N VAL A 10 -6.18 -5.35 7.05
CA VAL A 10 -5.88 -4.65 8.33
C VAL A 10 -4.43 -4.89 8.75
N VAL A 11 -3.95 -6.14 8.68
CA VAL A 11 -2.55 -6.48 9.02
C VAL A 11 -1.57 -5.76 8.08
N VAL A 12 -1.83 -5.77 6.77
CA VAL A 12 -1.01 -5.07 5.77
C VAL A 12 -1.02 -3.56 6.02
N ASN A 13 -2.17 -2.98 6.36
CA ASN A 13 -2.32 -1.57 6.69
C ASN A 13 -1.51 -1.17 7.93
N LEU A 14 -1.56 -1.95 9.01
CA LEU A 14 -0.73 -1.70 10.19
C LEU A 14 0.77 -1.80 9.87
N LEU A 15 1.17 -2.79 9.06
CA LEU A 15 2.54 -2.92 8.61
C LEU A 15 2.98 -1.71 7.74
N SER A 16 2.08 -1.17 6.92
CA SER A 16 2.34 0.00 6.08
C SER A 16 2.69 1.24 6.91
N LEU A 17 2.02 1.45 8.05
CA LEU A 17 2.31 2.56 8.96
C LEU A 17 3.72 2.43 9.55
N TYR A 18 4.12 1.21 9.91
CA TYR A 18 5.47 0.94 10.38
C TYR A 18 6.52 1.18 9.29
N VAL A 19 6.27 0.74 8.05
CA VAL A 19 7.16 0.99 6.91
C VAL A 19 7.28 2.48 6.61
N LEU A 20 6.18 3.22 6.68
CA LEU A 20 6.14 4.67 6.49
C LEU A 20 6.97 5.38 7.56
N HIS A 21 6.87 4.96 8.83
CA HIS A 21 7.74 5.47 9.90
C HIS A 21 9.24 5.22 9.62
N LEU A 22 9.61 4.04 9.12
CA LEU A 22 10.99 3.78 8.70
C LEU A 22 11.42 4.74 7.56
N GLY A 23 10.53 5.00 6.59
CA GLY A 23 10.77 5.97 5.52
C GLY A 23 10.93 7.40 6.02
N ALA A 24 10.10 7.82 6.99
CA ALA A 24 10.17 9.13 7.62
C ALA A 24 11.52 9.35 8.32
N ARG A 25 12.10 8.31 8.94
CA ARG A 25 13.46 8.40 9.50
C ARG A 25 14.50 8.74 8.42
N ARG A 26 14.42 8.13 7.23
CA ARG A 26 15.29 8.49 6.11
C ARG A 26 15.11 9.94 5.70
N PHE A 27 13.87 10.40 5.58
CA PHE A 27 13.56 11.77 5.20
C PHE A 27 14.17 12.77 6.21
N ARG A 28 14.00 12.52 7.52
CA ARG A 28 14.58 13.35 8.57
C ARG A 28 16.11 13.37 8.53
N MET A 29 16.75 12.22 8.31
CA MET A 29 18.20 12.14 8.17
C MET A 29 18.71 12.92 6.94
N ALA A 30 18.01 12.80 5.80
CA ALA A 30 18.45 13.38 4.54
C ALA A 30 18.16 14.89 4.40
N HIS A 31 17.05 15.38 4.98
CA HIS A 31 16.60 16.77 4.79
C HIS A 31 16.75 17.64 6.04
N PHE A 32 16.76 17.05 7.24
CA PHE A 32 16.91 17.81 8.49
C PHE A 32 18.23 17.50 9.22
N GLY A 33 19.12 16.70 8.64
CA GLY A 33 20.42 16.36 9.23
C GLY A 33 20.33 15.62 10.57
N GLN A 34 19.17 15.07 10.93
CA GLN A 34 18.97 14.43 12.22
C GLN A 34 19.73 13.09 12.30
N PRO A 35 20.37 12.77 13.43
CA PRO A 35 21.21 11.57 13.60
C PRO A 35 20.39 10.29 13.83
N VAL A 36 19.43 10.02 12.94
CA VAL A 36 18.56 8.85 13.01
C VAL A 36 19.06 7.74 12.09
N ARG A 37 19.10 6.50 12.59
CA ARG A 37 19.49 5.34 11.78
C ARG A 37 18.36 4.92 10.84
N PHE A 38 18.65 4.86 9.54
CA PHE A 38 17.74 4.30 8.54
C PHE A 38 18.04 2.82 8.29
N ALA A 39 17.15 1.94 8.75
CA ALA A 39 17.26 0.49 8.57
C ALA A 39 16.86 0.07 7.14
N TRP A 40 17.73 0.34 6.16
CA TRP A 40 17.46 0.14 4.73
C TRP A 40 16.83 -1.22 4.41
N ARG A 41 17.49 -2.32 4.78
CA ARG A 41 17.04 -3.68 4.45
C ARG A 41 15.64 -3.96 5.01
N ARG A 42 15.37 -3.52 6.25
CA ARG A 42 14.05 -3.69 6.88
C ARG A 42 12.97 -2.89 6.15
N HIS A 43 13.25 -1.63 5.81
CA HIS A 43 12.30 -0.79 5.07
C HIS A 43 11.99 -1.37 3.68
N VAL A 44 13.01 -1.80 2.94
CA VAL A 44 12.81 -2.38 1.60
C VAL A 44 12.05 -3.71 1.67
N THR A 45 12.46 -4.63 2.54
CA THR A 45 11.79 -5.95 2.64
C THR A 45 10.34 -5.80 3.08
N LEU A 46 10.08 -5.05 4.15
CA LEU A 46 8.70 -4.86 4.63
C LEU A 46 7.87 -4.01 3.68
N GLY A 47 8.47 -3.00 3.03
CA GLY A 47 7.79 -2.21 2.01
C GLY A 47 7.37 -3.05 0.81
N LEU A 48 8.22 -3.98 0.36
CA LEU A 48 7.86 -4.94 -0.68
C LEU A 48 6.69 -5.83 -0.24
N VAL A 49 6.74 -6.36 0.99
CA VAL A 49 5.63 -7.16 1.56
C VAL A 49 4.33 -6.37 1.60
N VAL A 50 4.36 -5.09 1.99
CA VAL A 50 3.17 -4.22 2.03
C VAL A 50 2.61 -3.99 0.63
N LEU A 51 3.44 -3.57 -0.33
CA LEU A 51 3.01 -3.26 -1.69
C LEU A 51 2.47 -4.51 -2.41
N CYS A 52 3.17 -5.65 -2.28
CA CYS A 52 2.68 -6.92 -2.80
C CYS A 52 1.41 -7.39 -2.05
N GLY A 53 1.33 -7.18 -0.74
CA GLY A 53 0.17 -7.51 0.08
C GLY A 53 -1.09 -6.77 -0.38
N TRP A 54 -1.00 -5.45 -0.60
CA TRP A 54 -2.09 -4.67 -1.19
C TRP A 54 -2.44 -5.12 -2.61
N GLY A 55 -1.45 -5.37 -3.46
CA GLY A 55 -1.67 -5.87 -4.82
C GLY A 55 -2.38 -7.23 -4.86
N LEU A 56 -1.93 -8.17 -4.04
CA LEU A 56 -2.56 -9.49 -3.88
C LEU A 56 -3.95 -9.38 -3.24
N GLY A 57 -4.12 -8.48 -2.27
CA GLY A 57 -5.41 -8.19 -1.65
C GLY A 57 -6.43 -7.70 -2.68
N MET A 58 -6.03 -6.78 -3.55
CA MET A 58 -6.86 -6.25 -4.64
C MET A 58 -7.22 -7.36 -5.65
N ALA A 59 -6.24 -8.10 -6.15
CA ALA A 59 -6.48 -9.19 -7.09
C ALA A 59 -7.35 -10.31 -6.48
N GLY A 60 -7.09 -10.65 -5.22
CA GLY A 60 -7.88 -11.63 -4.48
C GLY A 60 -9.31 -11.18 -4.25
N ALA A 61 -9.54 -9.90 -3.91
CA ALA A 61 -10.89 -9.34 -3.80
C ALA A 61 -11.63 -9.40 -5.14
N MET A 62 -10.98 -9.04 -6.24
CA MET A 62 -11.59 -9.13 -7.58
C MET A 62 -12.00 -10.57 -7.90
N ALA A 63 -11.13 -11.55 -7.63
CA ALA A 63 -11.42 -12.97 -7.84
C ALA A 63 -12.60 -13.44 -6.98
N ILE A 64 -12.67 -13.02 -5.71
CA ILE A 64 -13.80 -13.32 -4.81
C ILE A 64 -15.09 -12.71 -5.36
N THR A 65 -15.10 -11.42 -5.73
CA THR A 65 -16.30 -10.76 -6.25
C THR A 65 -16.79 -11.37 -7.57
N TRP A 66 -15.86 -11.79 -8.42
CA TRP A 66 -16.19 -12.52 -9.64
C TRP A 66 -16.82 -13.88 -9.34
N HIS A 67 -16.23 -14.64 -8.41
CA HIS A 67 -16.71 -15.98 -8.08
C HIS A 67 -18.10 -15.98 -7.42
N PHE A 68 -18.38 -15.02 -6.53
CA PHE A 68 -19.64 -14.99 -5.79
C PHE A 68 -20.74 -14.16 -6.46
N TRP A 69 -20.38 -13.13 -7.24
CA TRP A 69 -21.35 -12.17 -7.78
C TRP A 69 -21.24 -11.97 -9.30
N GLU A 70 -20.40 -12.78 -9.98
CA GLU A 70 -20.17 -12.73 -11.44
C GLU A 70 -19.83 -11.32 -11.97
N ARG A 71 -19.31 -10.47 -11.09
CA ARG A 71 -19.05 -9.06 -11.38
C ARG A 71 -17.86 -8.56 -10.58
N VAL A 72 -16.83 -8.15 -11.31
CA VAL A 72 -15.75 -7.34 -10.74
C VAL A 72 -16.28 -5.93 -10.49
N GLY A 73 -15.95 -5.37 -9.33
CA GLY A 73 -16.34 -4.00 -8.97
C GLY A 73 -17.74 -3.85 -8.38
N ALA A 74 -18.35 -4.96 -7.93
CA ALA A 74 -19.63 -4.93 -7.23
C ALA A 74 -19.62 -4.03 -5.98
N THR A 75 -18.46 -3.84 -5.36
CA THR A 75 -18.26 -3.03 -4.14
C THR A 75 -18.13 -1.52 -4.40
N GLY A 76 -18.48 -1.05 -5.61
CA GLY A 76 -18.59 0.37 -5.94
C GLY A 76 -17.33 1.17 -5.67
N TRP A 77 -17.43 2.21 -4.84
CA TRP A 77 -16.31 3.11 -4.49
C TRP A 77 -15.13 2.40 -3.85
N HIS A 78 -15.34 1.27 -3.16
CA HIS A 78 -14.25 0.47 -2.64
C HIS A 78 -13.35 -0.03 -3.79
N PHE A 79 -13.95 -0.63 -4.81
CA PHE A 79 -13.25 -1.06 -6.02
C PHE A 79 -12.67 0.10 -6.83
N VAL A 80 -13.42 1.17 -7.06
CA VAL A 80 -12.95 2.31 -7.87
C VAL A 80 -11.71 2.95 -7.25
N ASN A 81 -11.68 3.13 -5.92
CA ASN A 81 -10.50 3.64 -5.24
C ASN A 81 -9.31 2.66 -5.36
N ALA A 82 -9.52 1.37 -5.12
CA ALA A 82 -8.49 0.35 -5.25
C ALA A 82 -7.91 0.27 -6.68
N ALA A 83 -8.74 -0.02 -7.68
CA ALA A 83 -8.31 -0.26 -9.05
C ALA A 83 -7.96 1.03 -9.81
N GLY A 84 -8.69 2.11 -9.58
CA GLY A 84 -8.52 3.38 -10.30
C GLY A 84 -7.38 4.24 -9.78
N PHE A 85 -7.15 4.25 -8.46
CA PHE A 85 -6.19 5.16 -7.83
C PHE A 85 -5.04 4.43 -7.15
N MET A 86 -5.31 3.41 -6.34
CA MET A 86 -4.24 2.69 -5.64
C MET A 86 -3.40 1.85 -6.60
N ALA A 87 -3.99 1.17 -7.59
CA ALA A 87 -3.26 0.33 -8.53
C ALA A 87 -2.12 1.05 -9.29
N PRO A 88 -2.33 2.22 -9.94
CA PRO A 88 -1.24 2.93 -10.60
C PRO A 88 -0.18 3.40 -9.60
N LEU A 89 -0.58 3.87 -8.42
CA LEU A 89 0.37 4.28 -7.39
C LEU A 89 1.18 3.10 -6.83
N LEU A 90 0.56 1.92 -6.66
CA LEU A 90 1.23 0.68 -6.27
C LEU A 90 2.31 0.33 -7.27
N PHE A 91 2.01 0.40 -8.57
CA PHE A 91 2.99 0.17 -9.62
C PHE A 91 4.15 1.16 -9.51
N VAL A 92 3.86 2.46 -9.39
CA VAL A 92 4.90 3.50 -9.23
C VAL A 92 5.75 3.26 -7.98
N GLY A 93 5.12 2.98 -6.83
CA GLY A 93 5.78 2.71 -5.56
C GLY A 93 6.69 1.50 -5.62
N LEU A 94 6.19 0.40 -6.20
CA LEU A 94 6.94 -0.85 -6.37
C LEU A 94 8.13 -0.67 -7.33
N ALA A 95 7.87 -0.11 -8.52
CA ALA A 95 8.89 0.09 -9.55
C ALA A 95 10.02 1.01 -9.05
N SER A 96 9.66 2.16 -8.45
CA SER A 96 10.64 3.10 -7.91
C SER A 96 11.40 2.53 -6.72
N GLY A 97 10.75 1.79 -5.81
CA GLY A 97 11.38 1.13 -4.67
C GLY A 97 12.39 0.08 -5.10
N VAL A 98 11.99 -0.84 -5.98
CA VAL A 98 12.86 -1.89 -6.54
C VAL A 98 14.03 -1.28 -7.32
N TYR A 99 13.78 -0.25 -8.12
CA TYR A 99 14.83 0.46 -8.85
C TYR A 99 15.88 1.07 -7.90
N MET A 100 15.44 1.74 -6.82
CA MET A 100 16.35 2.35 -5.85
C MET A 100 17.14 1.33 -5.03
N ASP A 101 16.58 0.13 -4.79
CA ASP A 101 17.32 -0.94 -4.12
C ASP A 101 18.40 -1.56 -5.01
N ARG A 102 18.08 -1.80 -6.29
CA ARG A 102 19.02 -2.35 -7.28
C ARG A 102 20.12 -1.36 -7.67
N ARG A 103 19.76 -0.08 -7.87
CA ARG A 103 20.70 0.97 -8.29
C ARG A 103 20.87 1.99 -7.17
N ARG A 104 21.70 1.66 -6.18
CA ARG A 104 22.03 2.57 -5.07
C ARG A 104 22.85 3.75 -5.57
N GLY A 105 22.56 4.95 -5.09
CA GLY A 105 23.27 6.16 -5.47
C GLY A 105 22.74 7.40 -4.75
N ARG A 106 23.49 8.51 -4.84
CA ARG A 106 23.06 9.81 -4.30
C ARG A 106 21.98 10.40 -5.20
N ARG A 107 20.74 10.41 -4.72
CA ARG A 107 19.57 11.00 -5.40
C ARG A 107 18.70 11.66 -4.36
N VAL A 108 18.13 12.82 -4.70
CA VAL A 108 17.21 13.56 -3.82
C VAL A 108 15.78 13.42 -4.34
N LEU A 109 15.54 13.74 -5.61
CA LEU A 109 14.20 13.79 -6.18
C LEU A 109 13.45 12.45 -6.16
N LEU A 110 14.07 11.38 -6.68
CA LEU A 110 13.40 10.08 -6.78
C LEU A 110 12.98 9.50 -5.41
N PRO A 111 13.82 9.49 -4.35
CA PRO A 111 13.38 9.10 -3.02
C PRO A 111 12.23 9.94 -2.45
N VAL A 112 12.20 11.25 -2.73
CA VAL A 112 11.13 12.14 -2.27
C VAL A 112 9.82 11.81 -2.99
N LEU A 113 9.83 11.68 -4.31
CA LEU A 113 8.66 11.29 -5.10
C LEU A 113 8.13 9.91 -4.70
N HIS A 114 9.02 8.94 -4.48
CA HIS A 114 8.66 7.63 -3.94
C HIS A 114 7.99 7.74 -2.57
N GLY A 115 8.57 8.54 -1.66
CA GLY A 115 7.99 8.79 -0.34
C GLY A 115 6.58 9.39 -0.41
N LEU A 116 6.40 10.42 -1.23
CA LEU A 116 5.09 11.06 -1.45
C LEU A 116 4.06 10.09 -2.03
N CYS A 117 4.44 9.33 -3.05
CA CYS A 117 3.58 8.29 -3.63
C CYS A 117 3.10 7.29 -2.56
N ASN A 118 4.01 6.82 -1.70
CA ASN A 118 3.66 5.88 -0.64
C ASN A 118 2.84 6.51 0.50
N VAL A 119 3.03 7.79 0.81
CA VAL A 119 2.16 8.53 1.76
C VAL A 119 0.73 8.58 1.22
N VAL A 120 0.56 8.90 -0.06
CA VAL A 120 -0.76 8.91 -0.72
C VAL A 120 -1.38 7.50 -0.70
N LEU A 121 -0.61 6.47 -1.04
CA LEU A 121 -1.06 5.07 -0.96
C LEU A 121 -1.55 4.68 0.44
N VAL A 122 -0.76 4.97 1.48
CA VAL A 122 -1.15 4.69 2.88
C VAL A 122 -2.44 5.42 3.23
N THR A 123 -2.58 6.68 2.82
CA THR A 123 -3.78 7.48 3.07
C THR A 123 -5.01 6.88 2.39
N LEU A 124 -4.89 6.49 1.12
CA LEU A 124 -5.97 5.80 0.39
C LEU A 124 -6.31 4.46 1.04
N ALA A 125 -5.30 3.69 1.48
CA ALA A 125 -5.48 2.40 2.14
C ALA A 125 -6.18 2.52 3.50
N MET A 126 -5.94 3.60 4.26
CA MET A 126 -6.72 3.89 5.47
C MET A 126 -8.17 4.24 5.10
N GLY A 127 -8.39 5.02 4.04
CA GLY A 127 -9.72 5.31 3.51
C GLY A 127 -10.49 4.05 3.08
N GLN A 128 -9.79 3.04 2.55
CA GLN A 128 -10.37 1.75 2.17
C GLN A 128 -10.96 0.97 3.33
N VAL A 129 -10.55 1.24 4.58
CA VAL A 129 -11.15 0.59 5.76
C VAL A 129 -12.63 0.99 5.89
N PHE A 130 -12.96 2.26 5.65
CA PHE A 130 -14.34 2.75 5.72
C PHE A 130 -15.19 2.20 4.58
N THR A 131 -14.71 2.31 3.34
CA THR A 131 -15.46 1.79 2.19
C THR A 131 -15.57 0.27 2.20
N GLY A 132 -14.56 -0.42 2.72
CA GLY A 132 -14.56 -1.87 2.90
C GLY A 132 -15.52 -2.31 4.01
N TRP A 133 -15.64 -1.55 5.10
CA TRP A 133 -16.65 -1.80 6.12
C TRP A 133 -18.07 -1.69 5.56
N HIS A 134 -18.35 -0.64 4.78
CA HIS A 134 -19.64 -0.49 4.11
C HIS A 134 -19.94 -1.69 3.18
N ALA A 135 -18.95 -2.16 2.42
CA ALA A 135 -19.11 -3.35 1.59
C ALA A 135 -19.38 -4.62 2.40
N LEU A 136 -18.80 -4.78 3.60
CA LEU A 136 -19.13 -5.92 4.47
C LEU A 136 -20.57 -5.85 4.97
N VAL A 137 -21.02 -4.66 5.38
CA VAL A 137 -22.40 -4.46 5.85
C VAL A 137 -23.42 -4.69 4.73
N GLU A 138 -23.11 -4.33 3.49
CA GLU A 138 -24.06 -4.48 2.37
C GLU A 138 -24.13 -5.90 1.82
N PHE A 139 -23.01 -6.63 1.80
CA PHE A 139 -22.90 -7.90 1.09
C PHE A 139 -22.72 -9.14 1.98
N VAL A 140 -22.48 -8.98 3.28
CA VAL A 140 -22.17 -10.09 4.19
C VAL A 140 -23.09 -10.14 5.41
N PHE A 141 -23.37 -8.99 6.02
CA PHE A 141 -24.24 -8.87 7.19
C PHE A 141 -25.65 -8.46 6.80
#